data_AF-A0A847Z2I0-F1
#
_entry.id   AF-A0A847Z2I0-F1
#
_cell.length_a   1.000
_cell.length_b   1.000
_cell.length_c   1.000
_cell.angle_alpha   90.00
_cell.angle_beta   90.00
_cell.angle_gamma   90.00
#
_symmetry.space_group_name_H-M   'P 1'
#
loop_
_entity.id
_entity.type
_entity.pdbx_description
1 polymer ?
#
loop_
_entity_poly.entity_id
_entity_poly.type
_entity_poly.pdbx_seq_one_letter_code
_entity_poly.pdbx_strand_id
1 'polypeptide(L)' 'MIQFKDFDKKFISDNFNDADEIITSKDVDFVLNKLDGLIMQKGFIHYEKKYNDFGLQAMRVFDSIYYNN' A
#
# COMPACT_ATOMS: atom_id res chain seq x y z
N MET A 1 2.99 -1.15 -16.88
CA MET A 1 2.07 -0.18 -16.24
C MET A 1 1.47 -0.92 -15.08
N ILE A 2 1.55 -0.34 -13.88
CA ILE A 2 1.18 -1.06 -12.66
C ILE A 2 -0.32 -1.37 -12.70
N GLN A 3 -0.66 -2.64 -12.53
CA GLN A 3 -2.05 -3.05 -12.47
C GLN A 3 -2.59 -2.88 -11.05
N PHE A 4 -3.39 -1.85 -10.86
CA PHE A 4 -4.13 -1.63 -9.61
C PHE A 4 -5.56 -2.12 -9.74
N LYS A 5 -6.02 -2.91 -8.76
CA LYS A 5 -7.44 -3.22 -8.59
C LYS A 5 -8.17 -1.99 -8.02
N ASP A 6 -9.50 -1.97 -8.12
CA ASP A 6 -10.30 -0.85 -7.61
C ASP A 6 -10.11 -0.65 -6.10
N PHE A 7 -9.96 -1.74 -5.35
CA PHE A 7 -9.62 -1.68 -3.93
C PHE A 7 -8.25 -1.03 -3.69
N ASP A 8 -7.24 -1.38 -4.47
CA ASP A 8 -5.88 -0.84 -4.35
C ASP A 8 -5.89 0.68 -4.57
N LYS A 9 -6.54 1.13 -5.64
CA LYS A 9 -6.69 2.56 -5.95
C LYS A 9 -7.42 3.30 -4.83
N LYS A 10 -8.55 2.76 -4.37
CA LYS A 10 -9.32 3.38 -3.29
C LYS A 10 -8.49 3.49 -2.01
N PHE A 11 -7.81 2.43 -1.62
CA PHE A 11 -6.96 2.43 -0.43
C PHE A 11 -5.85 3.48 -0.54
N ILE A 12 -5.19 3.58 -1.69
CA ILE A 12 -4.15 4.59 -1.94
C ILE A 12 -4.73 6.00 -1.86
N SER A 13 -5.86 6.27 -2.53
CA SER A 13 -6.55 7.58 -2.49
C SER A 13 -6.99 8.00 -1.09
N ASP A 14 -7.40 7.06 -0.24
CA ASP A 14 -7.84 7.36 1.12
C ASP A 14 -6.67 7.67 2.09
N ASN A 15 -5.44 7.23 1.77
CA ASN A 15 -4.33 7.20 2.73
C ASN A 15 -3.09 8.03 2.34
N PHE A 16 -2.99 8.47 1.09
CA PHE A 16 -1.86 9.26 0.60
C PHE A 16 -2.34 10.57 0.00
N ASN A 17 -1.67 11.67 0.37
CA ASN A 17 -1.95 12.98 -0.23
C ASN A 17 -1.48 13.05 -1.69
N ASP A 18 -0.48 12.25 -2.05
CA ASP A 18 0.13 12.10 -3.37
C ASP A 18 -0.43 10.87 -4.11
N ALA A 19 -1.68 10.48 -3.84
CA ALA A 19 -2.29 9.28 -4.42
C ALA A 19 -2.27 9.24 -5.96
N ASP A 20 -2.50 10.38 -6.63
CA ASP A 20 -2.49 10.44 -8.10
C ASP A 20 -1.10 10.10 -8.67
N GLU A 21 -0.02 10.54 -8.00
CA GLU A 21 1.35 10.21 -8.38
C GLU A 21 1.61 8.70 -8.23
N ILE A 22 1.16 8.11 -7.11
CA ILE A 22 1.32 6.69 -6.83
C ILE A 22 0.54 5.84 -7.85
N ILE A 23 -0.71 6.18 -8.14
CA ILE A 23 -1.59 5.38 -9.03
C ILE A 23 -1.16 5.49 -10.50
N THR A 24 -0.59 6.62 -10.90
CA THR A 24 -0.10 6.83 -12.28
C THR A 24 1.37 6.43 -12.48
N SER A 25 2.07 6.08 -11.41
CA SER A 25 3.47 5.65 -11.45
C SER A 25 3.66 4.40 -12.34
N LYS A 26 4.82 4.36 -12.99
CA LYS A 26 5.32 3.18 -13.69
C LYS A 26 6.41 2.45 -12.91
N ASP A 27 6.88 3.06 -11.83
CA ASP A 27 7.91 2.53 -10.94
C ASP A 27 7.25 1.72 -9.82
N VAL A 28 7.38 0.40 -9.89
CA VAL A 28 6.81 -0.53 -8.91
C VAL A 28 7.48 -0.35 -7.55
N ASP A 29 8.80 -0.17 -7.52
CA ASP A 29 9.55 -0.03 -6.28
C ASP A 29 9.16 1.25 -5.54
N PHE A 30 8.94 2.35 -6.26
CA PHE A 30 8.39 3.58 -5.68
C PHE A 30 7.04 3.34 -4.96
N VAL A 31 6.11 2.65 -5.63
CA VAL A 31 4.78 2.38 -5.08
C VAL A 31 4.86 1.45 -3.86
N LEU A 32 5.65 0.39 -3.95
CA LEU A 32 5.84 -0.55 -2.85
C LEU A 32 6.51 0.11 -1.64
N ASN A 33 7.51 0.97 -1.85
CA ASN A 33 8.16 1.71 -0.78
C ASN A 33 7.21 2.67 -0.05
N LYS A 34 6.28 3.32 -0.77
CA LYS A 34 5.24 4.16 -0.16
C LYS A 34 4.31 3.33 0.74
N LEU A 35 3.87 2.16 0.25
CA LEU A 35 3.00 1.26 0.99
C LEU A 35 3.71 0.66 2.21
N ASP A 36 4.96 0.22 2.07
CA ASP A 36 5.76 -0.29 3.18
C ASP A 36 5.95 0.78 4.26
N GLY A 37 6.27 2.01 3.88
CA GLY A 37 6.37 3.13 4.82
C GLY A 37 5.07 3.37 5.60
N LEU A 38 3.91 3.27 4.95
CA LEU A 38 2.61 3.39 5.59
C LEU A 38 2.31 2.22 6.53
N ILE A 39 2.67 0.99 6.15
CA ILE A 39 2.57 -0.21 6.99
C ILE A 39 3.45 -0.07 8.23
N MET A 40 4.70 0.39 8.08
CA MET A 40 5.62 0.63 9.19
C MET A 40 5.10 1.71 10.14
N GLN A 41 4.45 2.74 9.61
CA GLN A 41 3.93 3.85 10.42
C GLN A 41 2.65 3.48 11.20
N LYS A 42 1.71 2.76 10.58
CA LYS A 42 0.34 2.60 11.10
C LYS A 42 -0.14 1.15 11.18
N GLY A 43 0.55 0.22 10.53
CA GLY A 43 0.10 -1.15 10.33
C GLY A 43 0.36 -2.09 11.50
N PHE A 44 1.19 -1.70 12.48
CA PHE A 44 1.56 -2.57 13.60
C PHE A 44 0.72 -2.30 14.85
N ILE A 45 0.47 -3.36 15.61
CA ILE A 45 -0.01 -3.25 16.99
C ILE A 45 1.20 -2.84 17.84
N HIS A 46 1.11 -1.73 18.57
CA HIS A 46 2.23 -1.06 19.26
C HIS A 46 3.06 -1.95 20.23
N TYR A 47 2.57 -3.15 20.55
CA TYR A 47 3.22 -4.11 21.47
C TYR A 47 3.33 -5.53 20.92
N GLU A 48 2.90 -5.80 19.67
CA GLU A 48 2.97 -7.14 19.07
C GLU A 48 3.71 -7.11 17.73
N LYS A 49 4.35 -8.23 17.36
CA LYS A 49 4.92 -8.42 16.01
C LYS A 49 3.84 -8.69 14.94
N LYS A 50 2.60 -8.30 15.19
CA LYS A 50 1.45 -8.56 14.32
C LYS A 50 0.91 -7.27 13.74
N TYR A 51 0.34 -7.39 12.54
CA TYR A 51 -0.38 -6.30 11.90
C TYR A 51 -1.75 -6.12 12.57
N ASN A 52 -2.18 -4.87 12.69
CA ASN A 52 -3.57 -4.53 13.00
C ASN A 52 -4.43 -4.60 11.72
N ASP A 53 -5.74 -4.36 11.83
CA ASP A 53 -6.65 -4.43 10.68
C ASP A 53 -6.24 -3.50 9.53
N PHE A 54 -5.72 -2.32 9.86
CA PHE A 54 -5.21 -1.37 8.88
C PHE A 54 -3.97 -1.93 8.16
N GLY A 55 -3.02 -2.48 8.92
CA GLY A 55 -1.81 -3.11 8.39
C GLY A 55 -2.13 -4.30 7.49
N LEU A 56 -3.13 -5.11 7.83
CA LEU A 56 -3.59 -6.21 6.98
C LEU A 56 -4.19 -5.72 5.66
N GLN A 57 -4.95 -4.63 5.68
CA GLN A 57 -5.48 -4.01 4.46
C GLN A 57 -4.35 -3.43 3.59
N ALA A 58 -3.42 -2.70 4.21
CA ALA A 58 -2.26 -2.15 3.52
C ALA A 58 -1.38 -3.25 2.90
N MET A 59 -1.14 -4.33 3.64
CA MET A 59 -0.37 -5.49 3.16
C MET A 59 -1.08 -6.17 1.98
N ARG A 60 -2.42 -6.27 2.02
CA ARG A 60 -3.18 -6.82 0.89
C ARG A 60 -2.99 -6.01 -0.39
N VAL A 61 -2.92 -4.69 -0.28
CA VAL A 61 -2.64 -3.80 -1.44
C VAL A 61 -1.20 -3.98 -1.90
N PHE A 62 -0.24 -4.02 -0.97
CA PHE A 62 1.16 -4.29 -1.27
C PHE A 62 1.34 -5.60 -2.05
N ASP A 63 0.78 -6.70 -1.53
CA ASP A 63 0.83 -8.02 -2.17
C ASP A 63 0.13 -8.02 -3.54
N SER A 64 -1.02 -7.32 -3.65
CA SER A 64 -1.73 -7.17 -4.92
C SER A 64 -0.83 -6.54 -6.00
N ILE A 65 0.02 -5.58 -5.62
CA ILE A 65 0.92 -4.92 -6.57
C ILE A 65 2.16 -5.77 -6.84
N TYR A 66 2.78 -6.32 -5.77
CA TYR A 66 4.02 -7.09 -5.84
C TYR A 66 3.91 -8.38 -6.67
N TYR A 67 2.79 -9.13 -6.54
CA TYR A 67 2.64 -10.41 -7.23
C TYR A 67 2.05 -10.30 -8.65
N ASN A 68 1.55 -9.13 -9.05
CA ASN A 68 0.89 -8.95 -10.36
C ASN A 68 1.68 -8.07 -11.34
N ASN A 69 2.91 -7.66 -11.00
CA ASN A 69 3.78 -6.81 -11.84
C ASN A 69 5.24 -7.25 -11.76
#